data_AF-A0A8T2IYK6-F1
#
_entry.id   AF-A0A8T2IYK6-F1
#
_cell.length_a   1.000
_cell.length_b   1.000
_cell.length_c   1.000
_cell.angle_alpha   90.00
_cell.angle_beta   90.00
_cell.angle_gamma   90.00
#
_symmetry.space_group_name_H-M   'P 1'
#
loop_
_entity.id
_entity.type
_entity.pdbx_description
1 polymer ?
#
loop_
_entity_poly.entity_id
_entity_poly.type
_entity_poly.pdbx_seq_one_letter_code
_entity_poly.pdbx_strand_id
1 'polypeptide(L)'
;MQGETSIRCFIKPQETLEKSLEINRQRGKKKLQKRPNYKNVGEEEEEDKGPEEGPDDPEKAKGAESSSKGAKTCGETEEIEMVIMERSKASEKSVSTVTEENTTDEEKSAAACGADACQSRPFLDMVYNTLECTEDDYYTLFVLCLLYAMSHNKGISPGKLERIQLSLQPTQENRVYNHVLAERLIRIMSQASQQDGKVRLATLELACILLKQLVSSENGCIIKDVHMACLEGAREESVHLLRHFYKGEEIFLDMFEDEYRTMTSKPLNVEYLMMDESILLPPTGTPLTGIDFVKRLPCGDVERTRRVSYCILDIGD
;
A
#
# COMPACT_ATOMS: atom_id res chain seq x y z
N MET A 1 -20.27 13.63 -50.40
CA MET A 1 -19.04 13.07 -51.00
C MET A 1 -17.88 13.55 -50.15
N GLN A 2 -17.51 12.72 -49.20
CA GLN A 2 -16.22 11.99 -49.13
C GLN A 2 -15.09 12.88 -48.60
N GLY A 3 -14.86 12.74 -47.29
CA GLY A 3 -13.66 13.22 -46.62
C GLY A 3 -12.53 12.21 -46.83
N GLU A 4 -11.36 12.73 -47.17
CA GLU A 4 -10.14 11.94 -47.31
C GLU A 4 -9.50 11.69 -45.94
N THR A 5 -9.34 10.41 -45.62
CA THR A 5 -8.62 9.90 -44.47
C THR A 5 -7.11 9.97 -44.73
N SER A 6 -6.42 10.93 -44.10
CA SER A 6 -4.95 11.03 -44.18
C SER A 6 -4.30 9.99 -43.27
N ILE A 7 -3.77 8.92 -43.87
CA ILE A 7 -3.01 7.87 -43.19
C ILE A 7 -1.61 8.43 -42.90
N ARG A 8 -1.24 8.56 -41.61
CA ARG A 8 0.15 8.87 -41.21
C ARG A 8 1.01 7.62 -41.40
N CYS A 9 1.68 7.52 -42.54
CA CYS A 9 2.69 6.50 -42.82
C CYS A 9 4.08 6.93 -42.33
N PHE A 10 4.94 5.95 -42.05
CA PHE A 10 6.33 6.18 -41.66
C PHE A 10 7.10 6.86 -42.80
N ILE A 11 7.62 8.07 -42.54
CA ILE A 11 8.48 8.80 -43.47
C ILE A 11 9.92 8.56 -43.04
N LYS A 12 10.69 7.88 -43.90
CA LYS A 12 12.11 7.63 -43.64
C LYS A 12 12.85 8.97 -43.52
N PRO A 13 13.69 9.16 -42.48
CA PRO A 13 14.50 10.37 -42.34
C PRO A 13 15.33 10.65 -43.59
N GLN A 14 15.46 11.94 -43.95
CA GLN A 14 16.18 12.38 -45.14
C GLN A 14 17.70 12.11 -45.07
N GLU A 15 18.24 11.92 -43.87
CA GLU A 15 19.65 11.67 -43.63
C GLU A 15 19.88 10.31 -42.97
N THR A 16 20.99 9.68 -43.33
CA THR A 16 21.41 8.40 -42.74
C THR A 16 21.92 8.61 -41.32
N LEU A 17 21.69 7.62 -40.46
CA LEU A 17 22.12 7.62 -39.05
C LEU A 17 23.62 7.92 -38.91
N GLU A 18 24.43 7.40 -39.82
CA GLU A 18 25.89 7.59 -39.88
C GLU A 18 26.27 9.07 -39.99
N LYS A 19 25.58 9.83 -40.87
CA LYS A 19 25.82 11.27 -41.02
C LYS A 19 25.46 12.06 -39.76
N SER A 20 24.34 11.71 -39.10
CA SER A 20 23.97 12.37 -37.84
C SER A 20 24.97 12.09 -36.71
N LEU A 21 25.55 10.89 -36.66
CA LEU A 21 26.55 10.51 -35.65
C LEU A 21 27.91 11.19 -35.90
N GLU A 22 28.30 11.41 -37.17
CA GLU A 22 29.52 12.14 -37.52
C GLU A 22 29.48 13.61 -37.10
N ILE A 23 28.32 14.26 -37.21
CA ILE A 23 28.11 15.65 -36.80
C ILE A 23 28.25 15.80 -35.27
N ASN A 24 27.82 14.80 -34.50
CA ASN A 24 27.91 14.84 -33.04
C ASN A 24 29.33 14.54 -32.52
N ARG A 25 30.10 13.72 -33.26
CA ARG A 25 31.51 13.40 -32.93
C ARG A 25 32.40 14.64 -32.84
N GLN A 26 32.14 15.68 -33.64
CA GLN A 26 32.95 16.90 -33.64
C GLN A 26 32.63 17.87 -32.48
N ARG A 27 31.51 17.68 -31.76
CA ARG A 27 31.13 18.51 -30.60
C ARG A 27 31.67 17.98 -29.25
N GLY A 28 32.37 16.84 -29.26
CA GLY A 28 32.83 16.10 -28.07
C GLY A 28 34.11 16.60 -27.38
N LYS A 29 34.40 17.90 -27.38
CA LYS A 29 35.45 18.48 -26.52
C LYS A 29 34.91 19.66 -25.71
N LYS A 30 34.08 19.37 -24.71
CA LYS A 30 33.76 20.33 -23.64
C LYS A 30 34.59 20.01 -22.40
N LYS A 31 35.20 21.07 -21.86
CA LYS A 31 36.16 21.13 -20.75
C LYS A 31 35.73 20.30 -19.54
N LEU A 32 36.69 19.61 -18.89
CA LEU A 32 36.51 19.10 -17.53
C LEU A 32 36.11 20.24 -16.60
N GLN A 33 34.88 20.20 -16.09
CA GLN A 33 34.43 21.09 -15.02
C GLN A 33 34.93 20.49 -13.70
N LYS A 34 35.84 21.22 -13.04
CA LYS A 34 36.42 20.85 -11.73
C LYS A 34 35.31 20.73 -10.68
N ARG A 35 35.32 19.63 -9.92
CA ARG A 35 34.48 19.43 -8.73
C ARG A 35 34.82 20.50 -7.66
N PRO A 36 33.85 21.09 -6.94
CA PRO A 36 34.15 21.88 -5.76
C PRO A 36 34.69 20.97 -4.65
N ASN A 37 35.86 21.33 -4.11
CA ASN A 37 36.53 20.66 -3.00
C ASN A 37 36.13 21.38 -1.71
N TYR A 38 35.40 20.72 -0.82
CA TYR A 38 35.18 21.23 0.54
C TYR A 38 36.23 20.64 1.46
N LYS A 39 37.29 21.43 1.72
CA LYS A 39 38.17 21.26 2.86
C LYS A 39 38.19 22.58 3.65
N ASN A 40 37.71 22.47 4.89
CA ASN A 40 38.10 23.20 6.09
C ASN A 40 37.80 24.71 6.16
N VAL A 41 36.77 25.07 6.94
CA VAL A 41 36.76 26.15 7.96
C VAL A 41 35.55 25.85 8.88
N GLY A 42 35.62 25.72 10.20
CA GLY A 42 36.70 25.87 11.16
C GLY A 42 36.34 25.14 12.46
N GLU A 43 37.39 24.69 13.14
CA GLU A 43 37.42 24.43 14.58
C GLU A 43 37.29 25.76 15.35
N GLU A 44 37.20 25.64 16.68
CA GLU A 44 37.10 26.66 17.74
C GLU A 44 35.67 26.77 18.31
N GLU A 45 35.37 26.50 19.58
CA GLU A 45 36.21 26.32 20.78
C GLU A 45 35.42 25.54 21.87
N GLU A 46 36.14 24.70 22.63
CA GLU A 46 35.75 24.23 23.96
C GLU A 46 35.91 25.35 25.00
N GLU A 47 35.07 25.35 26.04
CA GLU A 47 35.37 25.72 27.43
C GLU A 47 34.14 25.32 28.29
N ASP A 48 34.16 24.91 29.55
CA ASP A 48 35.06 24.17 30.45
C ASP A 48 34.24 24.05 31.77
N LYS A 49 34.32 22.90 32.48
CA LYS A 49 34.03 22.63 33.92
C LYS A 49 32.67 23.04 34.55
N GLY A 50 32.07 22.26 35.46
CA GLY A 50 32.58 21.21 36.35
C GLY A 50 31.47 20.71 37.32
N PRO A 51 31.80 19.87 38.33
CA PRO A 51 31.00 18.68 38.72
C PRO A 51 30.37 18.75 40.12
N GLU A 52 29.50 17.78 40.49
CA GLU A 52 29.44 17.25 41.87
C GLU A 52 28.77 15.86 41.98
N GLU A 53 29.36 15.03 42.86
CA GLU A 53 29.09 13.62 43.23
C GLU A 53 27.94 13.52 44.27
N GLY A 54 27.00 12.56 44.22
CA GLY A 54 26.95 11.30 45.00
C GLY A 54 26.42 11.45 46.45
N PRO A 55 26.04 10.40 47.23
CA PRO A 55 25.36 9.11 46.96
C PRO A 55 24.21 8.81 47.98
N ASP A 56 23.56 7.62 47.89
CA ASP A 56 23.17 6.71 49.00
C ASP A 56 21.83 5.93 48.81
N ASP A 57 21.97 4.61 48.68
CA ASP A 57 21.07 3.51 49.12
C ASP A 57 21.42 3.20 50.62
N PRO A 58 20.69 2.47 51.51
CA PRO A 58 19.87 1.28 51.23
C PRO A 58 18.67 0.89 52.14
N GLU A 59 17.95 -0.16 51.70
CA GLU A 59 17.23 -1.24 52.45
C GLU A 59 16.17 -0.93 53.54
N LYS A 60 15.00 -1.62 53.47
CA LYS A 60 14.64 -2.80 54.31
C LYS A 60 13.13 -2.97 54.66
N ALA A 61 12.54 -4.01 54.05
CA ALA A 61 11.76 -5.12 54.62
C ALA A 61 10.36 -5.00 55.29
N LYS A 62 9.66 -6.15 55.14
CA LYS A 62 8.56 -6.78 55.91
C LYS A 62 7.14 -6.36 55.52
N GLY A 63 6.17 -7.24 55.32
CA GLY A 63 6.09 -8.69 55.48
C GLY A 63 4.62 -9.11 55.74
N ALA A 64 4.30 -10.37 55.36
CA ALA A 64 3.16 -11.20 55.83
C ALA A 64 1.74 -10.81 55.42
N GLU A 65 0.73 -11.67 55.30
CA GLU A 65 0.49 -13.12 55.12
C GLU A 65 -1.06 -13.28 55.01
N SER A 66 -1.53 -14.51 54.76
CA SER A 66 -2.92 -15.05 54.83
C SER A 66 -3.71 -15.01 53.50
N SER A 67 -3.96 -16.10 52.76
CA SER A 67 -4.42 -17.49 53.03
C SER A 67 -5.93 -17.62 53.20
N SER A 68 -6.59 -18.23 52.20
CA SER A 68 -7.66 -19.28 52.33
C SER A 68 -8.26 -19.58 50.94
N LYS A 69 -8.01 -20.77 50.38
CA LYS A 69 -8.83 -22.01 50.39
C LYS A 69 -10.03 -22.00 49.43
N GLY A 70 -10.11 -23.01 48.56
CA GLY A 70 -11.37 -23.46 47.97
C GLY A 70 -11.23 -24.25 46.67
N ALA A 71 -11.06 -25.57 46.78
CA ALA A 71 -11.08 -26.51 45.67
C ALA A 71 -12.52 -26.87 45.24
N LYS A 72 -12.76 -27.15 43.96
CA LYS A 72 -13.20 -28.46 43.40
C LYS A 72 -13.86 -28.34 42.02
N THR A 73 -13.63 -29.41 41.26
CA THR A 73 -14.08 -29.84 39.93
C THR A 73 -15.61 -29.96 39.76
N CYS A 74 -16.13 -29.87 38.53
CA CYS A 74 -16.90 -30.93 37.83
C CYS A 74 -17.49 -30.37 36.52
N GLY A 75 -17.42 -31.12 35.42
CA GLY A 75 -18.12 -30.81 34.18
C GLY A 75 -19.51 -31.45 34.15
N GLU A 76 -20.36 -30.98 33.23
CA GLU A 76 -21.46 -31.75 32.64
C GLU A 76 -21.98 -31.02 31.39
N THR A 77 -22.40 -31.85 30.42
CA THR A 77 -22.90 -31.55 29.08
C THR A 77 -24.38 -31.16 29.11
N GLU A 78 -24.77 -30.10 28.39
CA GLU A 78 -26.19 -29.76 28.18
C GLU A 78 -26.62 -30.08 26.74
N GLU A 79 -27.61 -30.96 26.62
CA GLU A 79 -28.32 -31.31 25.39
C GLU A 79 -29.42 -30.27 25.11
N ILE A 80 -29.57 -29.84 23.85
CA ILE A 80 -30.54 -28.83 23.44
C ILE A 80 -31.83 -29.51 22.97
N GLU A 81 -32.92 -29.32 23.71
CA GLU A 81 -34.27 -29.81 23.40
C GLU A 81 -35.00 -28.84 22.44
N MET A 82 -35.35 -29.33 21.24
CA MET A 82 -36.14 -28.57 20.26
C MET A 82 -37.64 -28.77 20.50
N VAL A 83 -38.33 -27.69 20.90
CA VAL A 83 -39.79 -27.67 21.03
C VAL A 83 -40.43 -27.25 19.70
N ILE A 84 -41.19 -28.16 19.08
CA ILE A 84 -42.00 -27.91 17.88
C ILE A 84 -43.28 -27.19 18.31
N MET A 85 -43.48 -25.94 17.88
CA MET A 85 -44.76 -25.24 18.02
C MET A 85 -45.64 -25.43 16.77
N GLU A 86 -46.86 -25.91 17.02
CA GLU A 86 -47.88 -26.17 16.02
C GLU A 86 -48.60 -24.89 15.57
N ARG A 87 -48.99 -24.87 14.28
CA ARG A 87 -49.46 -23.74 13.48
C ARG A 87 -50.91 -23.36 13.78
N SER A 88 -51.20 -22.06 13.88
CA SER A 88 -52.55 -21.49 13.81
C SER A 88 -52.70 -20.54 12.62
N LYS A 89 -53.94 -20.43 12.12
CA LYS A 89 -54.33 -20.16 10.73
C LYS A 89 -54.52 -18.68 10.35
N ALA A 90 -54.15 -18.40 9.09
CA ALA A 90 -54.76 -17.54 8.06
C ALA A 90 -54.95 -16.01 8.25
N SER A 91 -54.36 -15.24 7.34
CA SER A 91 -55.11 -14.30 6.48
C SER A 91 -54.36 -14.05 5.16
N GLU A 92 -55.08 -14.14 4.05
CA GLU A 92 -54.63 -14.26 2.66
C GLU A 92 -54.45 -12.90 1.96
N LYS A 93 -53.42 -12.75 1.12
CA LYS A 93 -53.60 -12.27 -0.28
C LYS A 93 -52.34 -12.35 -1.17
N SER A 94 -52.61 -12.68 -2.43
CA SER A 94 -51.77 -12.73 -3.64
C SER A 94 -50.84 -13.95 -3.80
N VAL A 95 -51.47 -15.03 -4.24
CA VAL A 95 -50.85 -16.16 -4.95
C VAL A 95 -50.24 -15.65 -6.26
N SER A 96 -48.92 -15.70 -6.37
CA SER A 96 -48.24 -16.03 -7.63
C SER A 96 -47.60 -17.39 -7.41
N THR A 97 -47.81 -18.28 -8.37
CA THR A 97 -47.51 -19.71 -8.33
C THR A 97 -46.04 -19.97 -8.02
N VAL A 98 -45.75 -20.37 -6.78
CA VAL A 98 -44.46 -20.94 -6.39
C VAL A 98 -44.63 -22.44 -6.41
N THR A 99 -43.99 -23.09 -7.38
CA THR A 99 -43.68 -24.52 -7.30
C THR A 99 -42.84 -24.74 -6.03
N GLU A 100 -43.38 -25.47 -5.06
CA GLU A 100 -42.68 -25.86 -3.84
C GLU A 100 -41.57 -26.86 -4.20
N GLU A 101 -40.42 -26.33 -4.60
CA GLU A 101 -39.18 -27.10 -4.60
C GLU A 101 -38.48 -26.89 -3.26
N ASN A 102 -38.31 -27.98 -2.51
CA ASN A 102 -37.49 -28.04 -1.32
C ASN A 102 -36.02 -27.83 -1.72
N THR A 103 -35.59 -26.58 -1.79
CA THR A 103 -34.18 -26.23 -1.99
C THR A 103 -33.47 -26.21 -0.64
N THR A 104 -32.27 -26.80 -0.57
CA THR A 104 -31.42 -26.80 0.62
C THR A 104 -30.83 -25.40 0.87
N ASP A 105 -30.44 -25.08 2.10
CA ASP A 105 -29.87 -23.77 2.49
C ASP A 105 -28.61 -23.38 1.67
N GLU A 106 -27.93 -24.37 1.12
CA GLU A 106 -26.82 -24.19 0.17
C GLU A 106 -27.26 -23.58 -1.17
N GLU A 107 -28.43 -23.92 -1.70
CA GLU A 107 -28.93 -23.35 -2.97
C GLU A 107 -29.44 -21.91 -2.81
N LYS A 108 -29.93 -21.55 -1.62
CA LYS A 108 -30.31 -20.15 -1.31
C LYS A 108 -29.08 -19.25 -1.20
N SER A 109 -27.97 -19.79 -0.68
CA SER A 109 -26.66 -19.14 -0.65
C SER A 109 -26.03 -19.07 -2.06
N ALA A 110 -26.20 -20.11 -2.89
CA ALA A 110 -25.74 -20.12 -4.28
C ALA A 110 -26.54 -19.15 -5.18
N ALA A 111 -27.86 -19.02 -4.97
CA ALA A 111 -28.70 -18.07 -5.71
C ALA A 111 -28.43 -16.60 -5.32
N ALA A 112 -28.04 -16.33 -4.07
CA ALA A 112 -27.55 -15.01 -3.65
C ALA A 112 -26.15 -14.69 -4.22
N CYS A 113 -25.33 -15.70 -4.49
CA CYS A 113 -24.04 -15.55 -5.20
C CYS A 113 -24.19 -15.52 -6.74
N GLY A 114 -25.40 -15.75 -7.26
CA GLY A 114 -25.65 -16.08 -8.66
C GLY A 114 -25.81 -14.92 -9.65
N ALA A 115 -25.63 -13.66 -9.23
CA ALA A 115 -25.85 -12.52 -10.14
C ALA A 115 -24.59 -11.77 -10.59
N ASP A 116 -23.49 -11.78 -9.83
CA ASP A 116 -22.28 -10.99 -10.18
C ASP A 116 -20.92 -11.65 -9.88
N ALA A 117 -20.88 -12.82 -9.22
CA ALA A 117 -19.64 -13.45 -8.76
C ALA A 117 -18.95 -14.38 -9.79
N CYS A 118 -19.50 -14.57 -11.00
CA CYS A 118 -18.95 -15.54 -11.94
C CYS A 118 -19.02 -15.08 -13.41
N GLN A 119 -18.27 -14.02 -13.73
CA GLN A 119 -17.55 -14.04 -14.99
C GLN A 119 -16.13 -14.43 -14.62
N SER A 120 -15.70 -15.66 -14.91
CA SER A 120 -14.29 -16.02 -14.81
C SER A 120 -13.50 -15.02 -15.63
N ARG A 121 -12.69 -14.21 -14.96
CA ARG A 121 -11.89 -13.16 -15.58
C ARG A 121 -10.44 -13.47 -15.28
N PRO A 122 -9.90 -14.52 -15.93
CA PRO A 122 -8.58 -15.06 -15.59
C PRO A 122 -7.49 -13.99 -15.66
N PHE A 123 -7.63 -12.99 -16.53
CA PHE A 123 -6.72 -11.86 -16.60
C PHE A 123 -6.83 -10.90 -15.40
N LEU A 124 -8.03 -10.54 -14.94
CA LEU A 124 -8.18 -9.70 -13.76
C LEU A 124 -7.82 -10.47 -12.49
N ASP A 125 -8.17 -11.74 -12.42
CA ASP A 125 -7.80 -12.61 -11.31
C ASP A 125 -6.28 -12.69 -11.21
N MET A 126 -5.57 -12.86 -12.34
CA MET A 126 -4.11 -12.80 -12.39
C MET A 126 -3.56 -11.45 -11.93
N VAL A 127 -4.16 -10.33 -12.38
CA VAL A 127 -3.77 -8.98 -11.97
C VAL A 127 -3.91 -8.79 -10.46
N TYR A 128 -5.03 -9.17 -9.85
CA TYR A 128 -5.24 -9.04 -8.40
C TYR A 128 -4.44 -10.04 -7.57
N ASN A 129 -4.20 -11.25 -8.07
CA ASN A 129 -3.34 -12.23 -7.40
C ASN A 129 -1.88 -11.77 -7.38
N THR A 130 -1.43 -11.03 -8.40
CA THR A 130 -0.07 -10.47 -8.43
C THR A 130 0.15 -9.43 -7.33
N LEU A 131 -0.92 -8.75 -6.88
CA LEU A 131 -0.84 -7.78 -5.78
C LEU A 131 -0.60 -8.43 -4.40
N GLU A 132 -0.61 -9.76 -4.30
CA GLU A 132 -0.27 -10.44 -3.04
C GLU A 132 1.20 -10.26 -2.63
N CYS A 133 2.07 -9.85 -3.57
CA CYS A 133 3.44 -9.45 -3.31
C CYS A 133 4.18 -10.46 -2.41
N THR A 134 4.20 -11.73 -2.82
CA THR A 134 4.67 -12.86 -1.99
C THR A 134 6.18 -12.91 -1.82
N GLU A 135 6.95 -12.45 -2.81
CA GLU A 135 8.41 -12.55 -2.84
C GLU A 135 9.08 -11.19 -2.80
N ASP A 136 8.85 -10.40 -3.84
CA ASP A 136 9.20 -9.00 -3.99
C ASP A 136 8.06 -8.27 -4.70
N ASP A 137 8.20 -6.96 -4.81
CA ASP A 137 7.20 -6.10 -5.41
C ASP A 137 7.40 -5.83 -6.91
N TYR A 138 8.21 -6.63 -7.60
CA TYR A 138 8.56 -6.37 -9.01
C TYR A 138 7.31 -6.31 -9.89
N TYR A 139 6.54 -7.40 -9.93
CA TYR A 139 5.30 -7.47 -10.69
C TYR A 139 4.18 -6.64 -10.07
N THR A 140 4.17 -6.52 -8.73
CA THR A 140 3.22 -5.70 -7.98
C THR A 140 3.25 -4.26 -8.47
N LEU A 141 4.44 -3.66 -8.60
CA LEU A 141 4.59 -2.28 -9.08
C LEU A 141 4.00 -2.10 -10.48
N PHE A 142 4.27 -3.03 -11.41
CA PHE A 142 3.71 -2.97 -12.76
C PHE A 142 2.19 -3.04 -12.77
N VAL A 143 1.62 -3.91 -11.95
CA VAL A 143 0.17 -4.00 -11.81
C VAL A 143 -0.39 -2.71 -11.25
N LEU A 144 0.21 -2.13 -10.20
CA LEU A 144 -0.24 -0.84 -9.67
C LEU A 144 -0.15 0.28 -10.72
N CYS A 145 0.93 0.34 -11.50
CA CYS A 145 1.07 1.29 -12.62
C CYS A 145 -0.02 1.07 -13.67
N LEU A 146 -0.36 -0.17 -14.00
CA LEU A 146 -1.45 -0.49 -14.92
C LEU A 146 -2.80 -0.02 -14.36
N LEU A 147 -3.10 -0.32 -13.10
CA LEU A 147 -4.34 0.09 -12.44
C LEU A 147 -4.48 1.62 -12.40
N TYR A 148 -3.38 2.31 -12.09
CA TYR A 148 -3.31 3.78 -12.12
C TYR A 148 -3.50 4.34 -13.53
N ALA A 149 -2.81 3.79 -14.52
CA ALA A 149 -2.94 4.22 -15.91
C ALA A 149 -4.37 4.02 -16.42
N MET A 150 -5.02 2.90 -16.07
CA MET A 150 -6.41 2.64 -16.43
C MET A 150 -7.37 3.64 -15.80
N SER A 151 -7.14 4.05 -14.55
CA SER A 151 -8.02 5.01 -13.86
C SER A 151 -7.87 6.44 -14.36
N HIS A 152 -6.68 6.83 -14.83
CA HIS A 152 -6.40 8.18 -15.34
C HIS A 152 -6.63 8.32 -16.84
N ASN A 153 -6.88 7.22 -17.55
CA ASN A 153 -7.08 7.24 -18.99
C ASN A 153 -8.49 7.75 -19.35
N LYS A 154 -8.56 9.02 -19.77
CA LYS A 154 -9.79 9.68 -20.27
C LYS A 154 -10.45 8.99 -21.46
N GLY A 155 -9.72 8.11 -22.17
CA GLY A 155 -10.22 7.33 -23.30
C GLY A 155 -10.96 6.04 -22.90
N ILE A 156 -10.89 5.62 -21.63
CA ILE A 156 -11.62 4.44 -21.16
C ILE A 156 -13.01 4.87 -20.70
N SER A 157 -14.06 4.26 -21.28
CA SER A 157 -15.43 4.54 -20.87
C SER A 157 -15.66 4.16 -19.40
N PRO A 158 -16.35 4.98 -18.59
CA PRO A 158 -16.57 4.71 -17.17
C PRO A 158 -17.27 3.36 -16.93
N GLY A 159 -18.24 2.99 -17.77
CA GLY A 159 -18.90 1.68 -17.67
C GLY A 159 -18.00 0.46 -17.94
N LYS A 160 -16.79 0.62 -18.52
CA LYS A 160 -15.78 -0.45 -18.59
C LYS A 160 -14.95 -0.51 -17.31
N LEU A 161 -14.66 0.64 -16.69
CA LEU A 161 -13.99 0.74 -15.39
C LEU A 161 -14.87 0.18 -14.27
N GLU A 162 -16.18 0.43 -14.31
CA GLU A 162 -17.16 -0.17 -13.40
C GLU A 162 -17.18 -1.70 -13.52
N ARG A 163 -17.14 -2.24 -14.76
CA ARG A 163 -17.10 -3.70 -14.96
C ARG A 163 -15.91 -4.32 -14.28
N ILE A 164 -14.72 -3.74 -14.41
CA ILE A 164 -13.50 -4.22 -13.76
C ILE A 164 -13.38 -3.75 -12.30
N GLN A 165 -14.44 -3.14 -11.75
CA GLN A 165 -14.50 -2.62 -10.38
C GLN A 165 -13.35 -1.63 -10.04
N LEU A 166 -12.80 -0.95 -11.05
CA LEU A 166 -11.83 0.16 -10.92
C LEU A 166 -12.53 1.51 -11.00
N SER A 167 -13.60 1.62 -10.21
CA SER A 167 -14.43 2.78 -9.97
C SER A 167 -13.78 4.08 -9.51
N LEU A 168 -12.53 4.46 -9.79
CA LEU A 168 -11.79 5.52 -9.06
C LEU A 168 -12.28 6.99 -9.21
N GLN A 169 -13.49 7.24 -9.73
CA GLN A 169 -14.07 8.58 -9.80
C GLN A 169 -15.03 8.86 -8.63
N PRO A 170 -15.04 10.09 -8.06
CA PRO A 170 -15.77 10.42 -6.83
C PRO A 170 -17.29 10.65 -7.00
N THR A 171 -17.84 10.57 -8.21
CA THR A 171 -19.08 11.28 -8.59
C THR A 171 -20.40 10.51 -8.40
N GLN A 172 -20.52 9.58 -7.44
CA GLN A 172 -21.77 8.82 -7.24
C GLN A 172 -22.11 8.73 -5.74
N GLU A 173 -23.28 9.24 -5.34
CA GLU A 173 -23.77 9.28 -3.94
C GLU A 173 -23.99 7.89 -3.30
N ASN A 174 -23.86 6.79 -4.06
CA ASN A 174 -24.02 5.42 -3.57
C ASN A 174 -22.92 4.49 -4.11
N ARG A 175 -21.69 4.99 -4.14
CA ARG A 175 -20.53 4.23 -4.62
C ARG A 175 -20.13 3.16 -3.60
N VAL A 176 -20.11 1.90 -4.03
CA VAL A 176 -19.42 0.80 -3.33
C VAL A 176 -18.04 0.64 -3.97
N TYR A 177 -16.99 0.62 -3.17
CA TYR A 177 -15.63 0.43 -3.65
C TYR A 177 -15.27 -1.07 -3.70
N ASN A 178 -14.29 -1.42 -4.53
CA ASN A 178 -13.81 -2.79 -4.65
C ASN A 178 -13.07 -3.23 -3.38
N HIS A 179 -13.71 -4.10 -2.60
CA HIS A 179 -13.15 -4.60 -1.35
C HIS A 179 -11.94 -5.51 -1.55
N VAL A 180 -11.93 -6.33 -2.60
CA VAL A 180 -10.81 -7.23 -2.91
C VAL A 180 -9.57 -6.41 -3.24
N LEU A 181 -9.73 -5.37 -4.06
CA LEU A 181 -8.62 -4.46 -4.37
C LEU A 181 -8.14 -3.71 -3.11
N ALA A 182 -9.06 -3.20 -2.30
CA ALA A 182 -8.70 -2.53 -1.05
C ALA A 182 -7.90 -3.45 -0.12
N GLU A 183 -8.34 -4.70 0.07
CA GLU A 183 -7.62 -5.70 0.87
C GLU A 183 -6.21 -5.96 0.34
N ARG A 184 -6.06 -6.10 -0.99
CA ARG A 184 -4.76 -6.30 -1.63
C ARG A 184 -3.84 -5.08 -1.49
N LEU A 185 -4.36 -3.86 -1.61
CA LEU A 185 -3.60 -2.63 -1.39
C LEU A 185 -3.14 -2.50 0.07
N ILE A 186 -4.03 -2.77 1.03
CA ILE A 186 -3.72 -2.73 2.46
C ILE A 186 -2.67 -3.80 2.80
N ARG A 187 -2.74 -4.99 2.18
CA ARG A 187 -1.73 -6.04 2.37
C ARG A 187 -0.33 -5.60 1.94
N ILE A 188 -0.20 -4.82 0.86
CA ILE A 188 1.09 -4.23 0.44
C ILE A 188 1.60 -3.28 1.52
N MET A 189 0.71 -2.44 2.09
CA MET A 189 1.06 -1.55 3.19
C MET A 189 1.50 -2.33 4.43
N SER A 190 0.80 -3.40 4.80
CA SER A 190 1.21 -4.29 5.90
C SER A 190 2.58 -4.92 5.65
N GLN A 191 2.88 -5.37 4.43
CA GLN A 191 4.22 -5.89 4.10
C GLN A 191 5.30 -4.80 4.14
N ALA A 192 4.97 -3.57 3.77
CA ALA A 192 5.88 -2.43 3.91
C ALA A 192 6.14 -2.07 5.39
N SER A 193 5.23 -2.43 6.30
CA SER A 193 5.43 -2.32 7.76
C SER A 193 6.29 -3.44 8.36
N GLN A 194 6.68 -4.47 7.62
CA GLN A 194 7.49 -5.59 8.15
C GLN A 194 9.00 -5.33 8.03
N GLN A 195 9.81 -5.87 8.96
CA GLN A 195 11.28 -5.71 8.97
C GLN A 195 11.95 -6.21 7.69
N ASP A 196 11.53 -7.39 7.22
CA ASP A 196 12.05 -8.05 6.01
C ASP A 196 11.17 -7.81 4.77
N GLY A 197 10.26 -6.82 4.84
CA GLY A 197 9.35 -6.50 3.75
C GLY A 197 10.09 -6.07 2.49
N LYS A 198 9.90 -6.80 1.39
CA LYS A 198 10.54 -6.53 0.09
C LYS A 198 9.67 -5.60 -0.78
N VAL A 199 9.30 -4.46 -0.21
CA VAL A 199 8.45 -3.45 -0.86
C VAL A 199 9.25 -2.14 -0.98
N ARG A 200 9.34 -1.61 -2.21
CA ARG A 200 9.94 -0.31 -2.53
C ARG A 200 9.00 0.82 -2.10
N LEU A 201 9.56 2.01 -1.85
CA LEU A 201 8.72 3.19 -1.54
C LEU A 201 7.76 3.52 -2.68
N ALA A 202 8.22 3.44 -3.94
CA ALA A 202 7.36 3.71 -5.10
C ALA A 202 6.10 2.83 -5.11
N THR A 203 6.23 1.56 -4.73
CA THR A 203 5.10 0.63 -4.66
C THR A 203 4.16 0.97 -3.51
N LEU A 204 4.72 1.28 -2.33
CA LEU A 204 3.95 1.71 -1.17
C LEU A 204 3.15 2.98 -1.48
N GLU A 205 3.82 4.05 -1.92
CA GLU A 205 3.19 5.33 -2.24
C GLU A 205 2.11 5.19 -3.33
N LEU A 206 2.39 4.39 -4.38
CA LEU A 206 1.39 4.15 -5.42
C LEU A 206 0.18 3.35 -4.90
N ALA A 207 0.40 2.41 -3.99
CA ALA A 207 -0.69 1.69 -3.32
C ALA A 207 -1.52 2.63 -2.44
N CYS A 208 -0.89 3.54 -1.68
CA CYS A 208 -1.56 4.59 -0.92
C CYS A 208 -2.43 5.48 -1.82
N ILE A 209 -1.87 5.97 -2.94
CA ILE A 209 -2.58 6.80 -3.91
C ILE A 209 -3.82 6.08 -4.44
N LEU A 210 -3.67 4.82 -4.88
CA LEU A 210 -4.79 4.03 -5.41
C LEU A 210 -5.84 3.74 -4.34
N LEU A 211 -5.44 3.46 -3.10
CA LEU A 211 -6.38 3.23 -2.00
C LEU A 211 -7.16 4.49 -1.68
N LYS A 212 -6.48 5.64 -1.51
CA LYS A 212 -7.11 6.95 -1.30
C LYS A 212 -8.12 7.22 -2.41
N GLN A 213 -7.74 7.12 -3.68
CA GLN A 213 -8.67 7.28 -4.82
C GLN A 213 -9.84 6.27 -4.81
N LEU A 214 -9.61 5.05 -4.33
CA LEU A 214 -10.61 4.00 -4.27
C LEU A 214 -11.68 4.29 -3.22
N VAL A 215 -11.30 4.86 -2.07
CA VAL A 215 -12.21 5.09 -0.93
C VAL A 215 -12.63 6.55 -0.75
N SER A 216 -12.01 7.50 -1.44
CA SER A 216 -12.42 8.91 -1.44
C SER A 216 -13.76 9.11 -2.17
N SER A 217 -14.64 9.85 -1.52
CA SER A 217 -15.94 10.31 -2.03
C SER A 217 -16.06 11.83 -1.81
N GLU A 218 -16.99 12.48 -2.51
CA GLU A 218 -17.26 13.92 -2.35
C GLU A 218 -17.66 14.27 -0.90
N ASN A 219 -18.26 13.33 -0.18
CA ASN A 219 -18.75 13.52 1.20
C ASN A 219 -17.83 12.94 2.29
N GLY A 220 -16.62 12.49 1.93
CA GLY A 220 -15.65 11.91 2.88
C GLY A 220 -15.08 10.56 2.43
N CYS A 221 -14.73 9.71 3.38
CA CYS A 221 -14.15 8.38 3.12
C CYS A 221 -15.22 7.28 3.30
N ILE A 222 -15.41 6.42 2.28
CA ILE A 222 -16.41 5.33 2.31
C ILE A 222 -15.83 3.98 2.73
N ILE A 223 -14.63 3.97 3.30
CA ILE A 223 -13.93 2.76 3.75
C ILE A 223 -14.70 2.01 4.85
N LYS A 224 -14.61 0.67 4.84
CA LYS A 224 -15.29 -0.21 5.80
C LYS A 224 -14.43 -0.35 7.06
N ASP A 225 -15.09 -0.53 8.21
CA ASP A 225 -14.42 -0.72 9.51
C ASP A 225 -13.38 -1.84 9.49
N VAL A 226 -13.65 -2.96 8.79
CA VAL A 226 -12.70 -4.07 8.66
C VAL A 226 -11.40 -3.61 7.98
N HIS A 227 -11.50 -2.85 6.89
CA HIS A 227 -10.33 -2.34 6.18
C HIS A 227 -9.62 -1.23 6.96
N MET A 228 -10.37 -0.38 7.68
CA MET A 228 -9.77 0.60 8.60
C MET A 228 -8.99 -0.07 9.72
N ALA A 229 -9.53 -1.14 10.31
CA ALA A 229 -8.83 -1.91 11.33
C ALA A 229 -7.54 -2.54 10.77
N CYS A 230 -7.56 -3.03 9.53
CA CYS A 230 -6.34 -3.54 8.88
C CYS A 230 -5.30 -2.44 8.61
N LEU A 231 -5.72 -1.25 8.17
CA LEU A 231 -4.83 -0.09 8.01
C LEU A 231 -4.21 0.33 9.35
N GLU A 232 -5.02 0.43 10.39
CA GLU A 232 -4.54 0.77 11.73
C GLU A 232 -3.59 -0.30 12.27
N GLY A 233 -3.84 -1.58 11.97
CA GLY A 233 -2.91 -2.67 12.28
C GLY A 233 -1.56 -2.50 11.57
N ALA A 234 -1.56 -2.18 10.28
CA ALA A 234 -0.33 -1.89 9.53
C ALA A 234 0.41 -0.66 10.09
N ARG A 235 -0.34 0.36 10.55
CA ARG A 235 0.21 1.56 11.19
C ARG A 235 0.86 1.25 12.54
N GLU A 236 0.20 0.50 13.41
CA GLU A 236 0.76 0.13 14.72
C GLU A 236 1.98 -0.76 14.57
N GLU A 237 2.00 -1.67 13.59
CA GLU A 237 3.21 -2.46 13.27
C GLU A 237 4.38 -1.56 12.85
N SER A 238 4.12 -0.56 12.01
CA SER A 238 5.11 0.46 11.66
C SER A 238 5.59 1.26 12.88
N VAL A 239 4.68 1.70 13.74
CA VAL A 239 5.02 2.42 14.98
C VAL A 239 5.90 1.54 15.88
N HIS A 240 5.57 0.25 16.02
CA HIS A 240 6.36 -0.70 16.80
C HIS A 240 7.79 -0.83 16.28
N LEU A 241 7.99 -0.85 14.96
CA LEU A 241 9.33 -0.85 14.37
C LEU A 241 10.07 0.45 14.63
N LEU A 242 9.43 1.61 14.42
CA LEU A 242 10.09 2.90 14.66
C LEU A 242 10.46 3.10 16.13
N ARG A 243 9.69 2.56 17.09
CA ARG A 243 10.04 2.62 18.53
C ARG A 243 11.39 1.98 18.83
N HIS A 244 11.80 0.96 18.09
CA HIS A 244 13.13 0.36 18.24
C HIS A 244 14.23 1.34 17.81
N PHE A 245 14.06 1.95 16.63
CA PHE A 245 15.01 2.91 16.08
C PHE A 245 15.09 4.21 16.87
N TYR A 246 13.96 4.75 17.34
CA TYR A 246 13.92 5.93 18.18
C TYR A 246 14.76 5.79 19.46
N LYS A 247 14.85 4.58 20.02
CA LYS A 247 15.66 4.30 21.21
C LYS A 247 17.11 3.96 20.90
N GLY A 248 17.41 3.57 19.66
CA GLY A 248 18.72 3.05 19.25
C GLY A 248 19.58 4.03 18.45
N GLU A 249 18.97 5.03 17.80
CA GLU A 249 19.64 5.91 16.84
C GLU A 249 19.41 7.38 17.22
N GLU A 250 20.50 8.10 17.52
CA GLU A 250 20.43 9.53 17.90
C GLU A 250 19.94 10.41 16.74
N ILE A 251 20.22 10.01 15.50
CA ILE A 251 19.86 10.74 14.27
C ILE A 251 18.41 10.50 13.83
N PHE A 252 17.64 9.68 14.55
CA PHE A 252 16.31 9.27 14.12
C PHE A 252 15.37 10.47 13.90
N LEU A 253 15.37 11.44 14.82
CA LEU A 253 14.46 12.58 14.76
C LEU A 253 14.73 13.45 13.52
N ASP A 254 15.99 13.79 13.27
CA ASP A 254 16.39 14.57 12.10
C ASP A 254 16.02 13.85 10.80
N MET A 255 16.30 12.54 10.73
CA MET A 255 15.94 11.71 9.59
C MET A 255 14.41 11.65 9.38
N PHE A 256 13.64 11.49 10.45
CA PHE A 256 12.17 11.42 10.36
C PHE A 256 11.57 12.75 9.91
N GLU A 257 12.07 13.89 10.41
CA GLU A 257 11.66 15.22 9.96
C GLU A 257 11.97 15.45 8.47
N ASP A 258 13.15 15.03 8.02
CA ASP A 258 13.55 15.14 6.61
C ASP A 258 12.66 14.29 5.69
N GLU A 259 12.31 13.07 6.11
CA GLU A 259 11.34 12.24 5.38
C GLU A 259 9.96 12.90 5.33
N TYR A 260 9.45 13.40 6.46
CA TYR A 260 8.17 14.10 6.50
C TYR A 260 8.13 15.30 5.56
N ARG A 261 9.17 16.14 5.56
CA ARG A 261 9.29 17.28 4.65
C ARG A 261 9.36 16.84 3.19
N THR A 262 10.12 15.77 2.90
CA THR A 262 10.26 15.24 1.54
C THR A 262 8.93 14.75 1.01
N MET A 263 8.22 13.94 1.78
CA MET A 263 6.93 13.38 1.44
C MET A 263 5.85 14.45 1.22
N THR A 264 5.80 15.46 2.09
CA THR A 264 4.82 16.54 2.00
C THR A 264 5.09 17.49 0.82
N SER A 265 6.37 17.74 0.50
CA SER A 265 6.76 18.71 -0.53
C SER A 265 6.88 18.12 -1.94
N LYS A 266 7.13 16.81 -2.07
CA LYS A 266 7.40 16.13 -3.33
C LYS A 266 6.71 14.76 -3.36
N PRO A 267 5.37 14.71 -3.53
CA PRO A 267 4.66 13.45 -3.66
C PRO A 267 5.10 12.69 -4.93
N LEU A 268 4.93 11.37 -4.93
CA LEU A 268 5.26 10.52 -6.07
C LEU A 268 4.61 11.01 -7.38
N ASN A 269 5.44 11.36 -8.35
CA ASN A 269 4.98 11.58 -9.71
C ASN A 269 4.93 10.25 -10.47
N VAL A 270 3.74 9.66 -10.56
CA VAL A 270 3.53 8.34 -11.17
C VAL A 270 3.87 8.34 -12.66
N GLU A 271 3.60 9.42 -13.39
CA GLU A 271 3.95 9.52 -14.81
C GLU A 271 5.47 9.46 -15.01
N TYR A 272 6.23 10.20 -14.20
CA TYR A 272 7.68 10.18 -14.24
C TYR A 272 8.24 8.82 -13.83
N LEU A 273 7.66 8.17 -12.82
CA LEU A 273 8.02 6.81 -12.42
C LEU A 273 7.83 5.82 -13.57
N MET A 274 6.70 5.88 -14.28
CA MET A 274 6.37 4.99 -15.39
C MET A 274 7.25 5.20 -16.63
N MET A 275 7.92 6.35 -16.74
CA MET A 275 8.87 6.64 -17.82
C MET A 275 10.29 6.12 -17.52
N ASP A 276 10.59 5.76 -16.28
CA ASP A 276 11.93 5.42 -15.84
C ASP A 276 12.30 3.97 -16.21
N GLU A 277 13.47 3.77 -16.81
CA GLU A 277 13.93 2.44 -17.20
C GLU A 277 14.32 1.53 -16.01
N SER A 278 14.67 2.10 -14.86
CA SER A 278 15.18 1.34 -13.71
C SER A 278 14.11 0.46 -13.06
N ILE A 279 12.83 0.79 -13.22
CA ILE A 279 11.73 -0.05 -12.70
C ILE A 279 11.47 -1.29 -13.56
N LEU A 280 12.01 -1.34 -14.80
CA LEU A 280 11.86 -2.46 -15.74
C LEU A 280 12.66 -3.69 -15.36
N LEU A 281 13.69 -3.55 -14.53
CA LEU A 281 14.50 -4.65 -14.05
C LEU A 281 14.05 -5.09 -12.64
N PRO A 282 14.29 -6.35 -12.26
CA PRO A 282 14.07 -6.80 -10.89
C PRO A 282 14.75 -5.85 -9.89
N PRO A 283 14.10 -5.54 -8.77
CA PRO A 283 14.55 -4.49 -7.88
C PRO A 283 15.88 -4.87 -7.23
N THR A 284 16.81 -3.91 -7.23
CA THR A 284 18.10 -4.06 -6.53
C THR A 284 17.94 -3.75 -5.05
N GLY A 285 18.75 -4.38 -4.20
CA GLY A 285 18.84 -4.10 -2.76
C GLY A 285 20.12 -3.37 -2.37
N THR A 286 20.82 -2.71 -3.30
CA THR A 286 22.08 -2.02 -3.00
C THR A 286 22.13 -0.59 -3.54
N PRO A 287 22.61 0.39 -2.74
CA PRO A 287 22.80 1.76 -3.16
C PRO A 287 23.93 1.92 -4.20
N LEU A 288 24.80 0.92 -4.37
CA LEU A 288 25.93 0.96 -5.30
C LEU A 288 25.53 1.05 -6.77
N THR A 289 24.26 0.79 -7.09
CA THR A 289 23.71 0.93 -8.44
C THR A 289 23.49 2.39 -8.86
N GLY A 290 23.47 3.32 -7.90
CA GLY A 290 23.08 4.71 -8.15
C GLY A 290 21.58 4.89 -8.43
N ILE A 291 20.78 3.83 -8.30
CA ILE A 291 19.31 3.91 -8.38
C ILE A 291 18.81 4.56 -7.09
N ASP A 292 17.89 5.51 -7.25
CA ASP A 292 17.28 6.24 -6.15
C ASP A 292 16.56 5.29 -5.19
N PHE A 293 16.61 5.60 -3.88
CA PHE A 293 16.00 4.78 -2.82
C PHE A 293 14.53 4.48 -3.09
N VAL A 294 13.78 5.42 -3.68
CA VAL A 294 12.35 5.25 -3.96
C VAL A 294 12.06 4.05 -4.87
N LYS A 295 13.00 3.70 -5.76
CA LYS A 295 12.84 2.71 -6.83
C LYS A 295 13.51 1.37 -6.55
N ARG A 296 14.18 1.23 -5.40
CA ARG A 296 14.94 0.04 -5.02
C ARG A 296 14.55 -0.44 -3.63
N LEU A 297 14.95 -1.65 -3.28
CA LEU A 297 14.66 -2.21 -1.96
C LEU A 297 15.53 -1.50 -0.90
N PRO A 298 14.99 -1.34 0.32
CA PRO A 298 15.75 -0.82 1.45
C PRO A 298 16.99 -1.67 1.74
N CYS A 299 18.12 -0.99 1.91
CA CYS A 299 19.40 -1.58 2.25
C CYS A 299 19.82 -1.11 3.64
N GLY A 300 19.80 -2.03 4.61
CA GLY A 300 20.18 -1.76 5.98
C GLY A 300 19.10 -1.03 6.78
N ASP A 301 19.40 -0.77 8.04
CA ASP A 301 18.42 -0.35 9.03
C ASP A 301 17.89 1.06 8.80
N VAL A 302 18.77 2.01 8.47
CA VAL A 302 18.37 3.40 8.17
C VAL A 302 17.31 3.46 7.07
N GLU A 303 17.52 2.76 5.95
CA GLU A 303 16.57 2.77 4.84
C GLU A 303 15.28 2.00 5.16
N ARG A 304 15.35 0.93 5.96
CA ARG A 304 14.14 0.28 6.48
C ARG A 304 13.33 1.25 7.33
N THR A 305 13.97 2.01 8.21
CA THR A 305 13.34 3.02 9.07
C THR A 305 12.70 4.13 8.25
N ARG A 306 13.39 4.61 7.20
CA ARG A 306 12.82 5.59 6.26
C ARG A 306 11.54 5.05 5.64
N ARG A 307 11.54 3.83 5.08
CA ARG A 307 10.32 3.20 4.51
C ARG A 307 9.18 3.06 5.51
N VAL A 308 9.47 2.63 6.73
CA VAL A 308 8.45 2.50 7.78
C VAL A 308 7.88 3.89 8.16
N SER A 309 8.69 4.94 8.07
CA SER A 309 8.23 6.32 8.29
C SER A 309 7.16 6.73 7.26
N TYR A 310 7.32 6.37 5.98
CA TYR A 310 6.28 6.58 4.96
C TYR A 310 4.98 5.86 5.32
N CYS A 311 5.03 4.63 5.84
CA CYS A 311 3.83 3.89 6.23
C CYS A 311 3.02 4.65 7.29
N ILE A 312 3.68 5.26 8.29
CA ILE A 312 2.98 6.04 9.32
C ILE A 312 2.38 7.32 8.74
N LEU A 313 3.15 8.03 7.93
CA LEU A 313 2.77 9.32 7.39
C LEU A 313 1.65 9.21 6.35
N ASP A 314 1.66 8.18 5.50
CA ASP A 314 0.65 8.01 4.44
C ASP A 314 -0.64 7.33 4.91
N ILE A 315 -0.56 6.44 5.91
CA ILE A 315 -1.72 5.75 6.48
C ILE A 315 -2.45 6.63 7.51
N GLY A 316 -1.72 7.58 8.15
CA GLY A 316 -2.26 8.45 9.19
C GLY A 316 -3.16 9.59 8.71
N ASP A 317 -3.08 9.96 7.43
CA ASP A 317 -3.84 11.03 6.76
C ASP A 317 -4.91 10.47 5.81
#